data_AF-A0A9W3HKY2-F1
#
_entry.id   AF-A0A9W3HKY2-F1
#
_cell.length_a   1.000
_cell.length_b   1.000
_cell.length_c   1.000
_cell.angle_alpha   90.00
_cell.angle_beta   90.00
_cell.angle_gamma   90.00
#
_symmetry.space_group_name_H-M   'P 1'
#
loop_
_entity.id
_entity.type
_entity.pdbx_description
1 polymer ?
#
loop_
_entity_poly.entity_id
_entity_poly.type
_entity_poly.pdbx_seq_one_letter_code
_entity_poly.pdbx_strand_id
1 'polypeptide(L)'
;MNDKVLSSPYPVLWQIQDVNHQVWVLQGRTLKAVPRKDHLVPVTVTLISCQHMETLEKDRGNPIYLGVKEPELCLFCTEVQGQPTLQLKEQNIMELYRQPQPMKPFLFYHDRSGRTSTFESVAFPGWFIASCSDGGCPLIITQDMGKAYTTDFGFTVLS
;
A
#
# COMPACT_ATOMS: atom_id res chain seq x y z
N MET A 1 9.72 -10.29 8.12
CA MET A 1 8.43 -10.60 8.77
C MET A 1 8.28 -12.09 8.59
N ASN A 2 8.11 -12.83 9.66
CA ASN A 2 7.83 -14.26 9.53
C ASN A 2 6.49 -14.43 8.82
N ASP A 3 6.35 -15.44 7.97
CA ASP A 3 5.11 -15.77 7.24
C ASP A 3 3.88 -15.82 8.16
N LYS A 4 4.08 -16.10 9.45
CA LYS A 4 3.06 -16.04 10.51
C LYS A 4 2.32 -14.69 10.63
N VAL A 5 2.98 -13.55 10.34
CA VAL A 5 2.35 -12.22 10.40
C VAL A 5 1.35 -12.03 9.25
N LEU A 6 1.55 -12.71 8.12
CA LEU A 6 0.69 -12.66 6.95
C LEU A 6 -0.49 -13.65 7.03
N SER A 7 -0.54 -14.55 8.01
CA SER A 7 -1.66 -15.48 8.24
C SER A 7 -2.62 -15.05 9.36
N SER A 8 -2.46 -13.83 9.89
CA SER A 8 -3.32 -13.30 10.95
C SER A 8 -4.73 -12.99 10.44
N PRO A 9 -5.81 -13.36 11.17
CA PRO A 9 -7.17 -12.94 10.84
C PRO A 9 -7.46 -11.48 11.26
N TYR A 10 -6.45 -10.77 11.77
CA TYR A 10 -6.53 -9.37 12.17
C TYR A 10 -5.54 -8.52 11.38
N PRO A 11 -5.90 -7.27 11.02
CA PRO A 11 -4.99 -6.38 10.32
C PRO A 11 -3.78 -6.05 11.18
N VAL A 12 -2.62 -5.98 10.53
CA VAL A 12 -1.37 -5.54 11.13
C VAL A 12 -1.22 -4.04 10.89
N LEU A 13 -0.71 -3.32 11.89
CA LEU A 13 -0.54 -1.87 11.86
C LEU A 13 0.93 -1.51 11.62
N TRP A 14 1.20 -0.72 10.58
CA TRP A 14 2.56 -0.33 10.19
C TRP A 14 2.71 1.20 10.18
N GLN A 15 3.94 1.66 10.43
CA GLN A 15 4.42 2.94 9.93
C GLN A 15 5.30 2.69 8.72
N ILE A 16 5.01 3.41 7.62
CA ILE A 16 5.76 3.31 6.36
C ILE A 16 6.69 4.52 6.23
N GLN A 17 7.93 4.24 5.82
CA GLN A 17 8.93 5.23 5.46
C GLN A 17 9.72 4.73 4.24
N ASP A 18 9.89 5.56 3.21
CA ASP A 18 10.71 5.18 2.06
C ASP A 18 12.22 5.32 2.31
N VAL A 19 13.04 4.89 1.34
CA VAL A 19 14.50 4.96 1.42
C VAL A 19 15.05 6.39 1.46
N ASN A 20 14.25 7.39 1.11
CA ASN A 20 14.59 8.82 1.18
C ASN A 20 14.13 9.47 2.50
N HIS A 21 13.80 8.65 3.50
CA HIS A 21 13.32 9.10 4.81
C HIS A 21 11.99 9.89 4.75
N GLN A 22 11.18 9.65 3.71
CA GLN A 22 9.85 10.23 3.63
C GLN A 22 8.83 9.30 4.28
N VAL A 23 7.92 9.88 5.04
CA VAL A 23 6.82 9.17 5.72
C VAL A 23 5.50 9.49 5.04
N TRP A 24 4.55 8.56 5.13
CA TRP A 24 3.22 8.77 4.57
C TRP A 24 2.36 9.62 5.50
N VAL A 25 1.71 10.63 4.93
CA VAL A 25 0.78 11.52 5.64
C VAL A 25 -0.51 11.66 4.84
N LEU A 26 -1.63 11.79 5.54
CA LEU A 26 -2.92 12.07 4.92
C LEU A 26 -3.18 13.57 4.94
N GLN A 27 -3.38 14.16 3.75
CA GLN A 27 -3.81 15.55 3.60
C GLN A 27 -5.12 15.57 2.82
N GLY A 28 -6.22 15.90 3.49
CA GLY A 28 -7.56 15.74 2.92
C GLY A 28 -7.85 14.26 2.63
N ARG A 29 -8.06 13.90 1.36
CA ARG A 29 -8.26 12.50 0.90
C ARG A 29 -7.10 11.98 0.05
N THR A 30 -5.90 12.54 0.24
CA THR A 30 -4.71 12.18 -0.53
C THR A 30 -3.59 11.77 0.42
N LEU A 31 -3.04 10.57 0.23
CA LEU A 31 -1.79 10.17 0.85
C LEU A 31 -0.64 10.84 0.12
N LYS A 32 0.29 11.42 0.88
CA LYS A 32 1.52 12.01 0.36
C LYS A 32 2.72 11.43 1.09
N ALA A 33 3.82 11.30 0.37
CA ALA A 33 5.12 11.06 0.99
C ALA A 33 5.80 12.41 1.23
N VAL A 34 6.21 12.66 2.47
CA VAL A 34 6.88 13.91 2.85
C VAL A 34 8.08 13.62 3.74
N PRO A 35 9.16 14.42 3.68
CA PRO A 35 10.28 14.28 4.59
C PRO A 35 9.84 14.33 6.05
N ARG A 36 10.32 13.39 6.87
CA ARG A 36 10.00 13.31 8.30
C ARG A 36 10.47 14.58 9.04
N LYS A 37 9.60 15.14 9.89
CA LYS A 37 9.88 16.29 10.77
C LYS A 37 9.35 16.02 12.18
N ASP A 38 9.89 16.68 13.20
CA ASP A 38 9.67 16.35 14.62
C ASP A 38 8.20 16.43 15.10
N HIS A 39 7.36 17.22 14.45
CA HIS A 39 5.93 17.38 14.80
C HIS A 39 4.98 16.74 13.80
N LEU A 40 5.52 16.03 12.80
CA LEU A 40 4.71 15.36 11.79
C LEU A 40 4.26 14.01 12.33
N VAL A 41 2.95 13.76 12.32
CA VAL A 41 2.37 12.46 12.68
C VAL A 41 2.12 11.67 11.38
N PRO A 42 2.87 10.59 11.11
CA PRO A 42 2.61 9.73 9.96
C PRO A 42 1.27 9.01 10.13
N VAL A 43 0.67 8.62 9.01
CA VAL A 43 -0.49 7.72 9.06
C VAL A 43 -0.09 6.36 9.62
N THR A 44 -1.02 5.74 10.35
CA THR A 44 -0.93 4.31 10.64
C THR A 44 -1.56 3.56 9.48
N VAL A 45 -0.76 2.71 8.83
CA VAL A 45 -1.18 1.89 7.70
C VAL A 45 -1.70 0.56 8.22
N THR A 46 -2.85 0.13 7.73
CA THR A 46 -3.45 -1.18 8.03
C THR A 46 -3.23 -2.13 6.88
N LEU A 47 -2.84 -3.38 7.19
CA LEU A 47 -2.62 -4.40 6.19
C LEU A 47 -3.22 -5.73 6.61
N ILE A 48 -3.86 -6.44 5.68
CA ILE A 48 -4.32 -7.82 5.91
C ILE A 48 -4.21 -8.63 4.62
N SER A 49 -3.80 -9.90 4.72
CA SER A 49 -3.72 -10.79 3.56
C SER A 49 -5.11 -11.17 3.04
N CYS A 50 -5.22 -11.31 1.72
CA CYS A 50 -6.43 -11.83 1.08
C CYS A 50 -6.65 -13.30 1.45
N GLN A 51 -7.89 -13.74 1.71
CA GLN A 51 -8.18 -15.14 1.98
C GLN A 51 -8.27 -16.00 0.70
N HIS A 52 -8.73 -15.40 -0.40
CA HIS A 52 -9.09 -16.10 -1.64
C HIS A 52 -8.09 -15.78 -2.75
N MET A 53 -7.01 -16.56 -2.81
CA MET A 53 -5.89 -16.33 -3.74
C MET A 53 -5.93 -17.23 -4.97
N GLU A 54 -6.92 -18.13 -5.09
CA GLU A 54 -6.95 -19.20 -6.09
C GLU A 54 -7.02 -18.67 -7.53
N THR A 55 -7.58 -17.47 -7.70
CA THR A 55 -7.78 -16.80 -9.00
C THR A 55 -6.75 -15.71 -9.28
N LEU A 56 -5.76 -15.55 -8.39
CA LEU A 56 -4.71 -14.54 -8.48
C LEU A 56 -3.43 -15.12 -9.09
N GLU A 57 -2.66 -14.28 -9.78
CA GLU A 57 -1.35 -14.66 -10.30
C GLU A 57 -0.43 -15.09 -9.16
N LYS A 58 0.32 -16.16 -9.40
CA LYS A 58 1.31 -16.71 -8.46
C LYS A 58 2.67 -16.05 -8.68
N ASP A 59 3.55 -16.18 -7.70
CA ASP A 59 4.96 -15.75 -7.77
C ASP A 59 5.17 -14.22 -7.95
N ARG A 60 4.19 -13.41 -7.54
CA ARG A 60 4.27 -11.92 -7.59
C ARG A 60 4.34 -11.26 -6.22
N GLY A 61 4.39 -12.06 -5.16
CA GLY A 61 4.27 -11.62 -3.77
C GLY A 61 2.94 -12.02 -3.14
N ASN A 62 2.73 -11.65 -1.88
CA ASN A 62 1.53 -11.98 -1.14
C ASN A 62 0.39 -10.98 -1.42
N PRO A 63 -0.79 -11.40 -1.89
CA PRO A 63 -1.92 -10.49 -2.11
C PRO A 63 -2.46 -9.95 -0.77
N ILE A 64 -2.47 -8.64 -0.62
CA ILE A 64 -2.91 -7.94 0.58
C ILE A 64 -3.92 -6.83 0.26
N TYR A 65 -4.78 -6.53 1.22
CA TYR A 65 -5.47 -5.25 1.30
C TYR A 65 -4.64 -4.27 2.12
N LEU A 66 -4.64 -3.00 1.70
CA LEU A 66 -3.86 -1.93 2.33
C LEU A 66 -4.76 -0.71 2.59
N GLY A 67 -4.58 -0.05 3.73
CA GLY A 67 -5.41 1.08 4.12
C GLY A 67 -4.78 2.00 5.16
N VAL A 68 -5.52 3.02 5.56
CA VAL A 68 -5.20 3.93 6.65
C VAL A 68 -6.16 3.62 7.80
N LYS A 69 -5.65 3.56 9.03
CA LYS A 69 -6.44 3.23 10.22
C LYS A 69 -7.42 4.35 10.58
N GLU A 70 -6.94 5.60 10.57
CA GLU A 70 -7.67 6.77 11.07
C GLU A 70 -7.45 7.97 10.14
N PRO A 71 -8.49 8.45 9.43
CA PRO A 71 -9.79 7.80 9.24
C PRO A 71 -9.66 6.47 8.51
N GLU A 72 -10.65 5.58 8.69
CA GLU A 72 -10.65 4.27 8.03
C GLU A 72 -10.88 4.42 6.52
N LEU A 73 -9.81 4.18 5.75
CA LEU A 73 -9.80 4.28 4.29
C LEU A 73 -8.99 3.11 3.72
N CYS A 74 -9.39 2.56 2.57
CA CYS A 74 -8.58 1.59 1.83
C CYS A 74 -8.00 2.19 0.56
N LEU A 75 -6.79 1.73 0.21
CA LEU A 75 -6.18 2.06 -1.08
C LEU A 75 -6.91 1.30 -2.18
N PHE A 76 -7.17 2.02 -3.28
CA PHE A 76 -7.97 1.55 -4.39
C PHE A 76 -7.36 2.03 -5.70
N CYS A 77 -7.10 1.10 -6.61
CA CYS A 77 -6.67 1.41 -7.96
C CYS A 77 -7.88 1.47 -8.89
N THR A 78 -7.91 2.49 -9.74
CA THR A 78 -8.95 2.66 -10.76
C THR A 78 -8.36 3.29 -12.00
N GLU A 79 -9.15 3.38 -13.06
CA GLU A 79 -8.77 4.11 -14.26
C GLU A 79 -9.47 5.47 -14.28
N VAL A 80 -8.69 6.54 -14.45
CA VAL A 80 -9.21 7.89 -14.66
C VAL A 80 -8.66 8.37 -16.00
N GLN A 81 -9.56 8.68 -16.94
CA GLN A 81 -9.20 9.16 -18.28
C GLN A 81 -8.19 8.23 -19.01
N GLY A 82 -8.38 6.91 -18.89
CA GLY A 82 -7.49 5.93 -19.54
C GLY A 82 -6.18 5.65 -18.79
N GLN A 83 -5.98 6.20 -17.59
CA GLN A 83 -4.74 6.02 -16.81
C GLN A 83 -5.00 5.37 -15.45
N PRO A 84 -4.26 4.29 -15.10
CA PRO A 84 -4.28 3.72 -13.76
C PRO A 84 -3.91 4.75 -12.70
N THR A 85 -4.73 4.88 -11.67
CA THR A 85 -4.63 5.90 -10.64
C THR A 85 -4.89 5.30 -9.26
N LEU A 86 -4.09 5.72 -8.27
CA LEU A 86 -4.28 5.38 -6.87
C LEU A 86 -5.23 6.36 -6.18
N GLN A 87 -6.21 5.84 -5.45
CA GLN A 87 -7.17 6.62 -4.68
C GLN A 87 -7.36 6.03 -3.28
N LEU A 88 -8.01 6.79 -2.40
CA LEU A 88 -8.54 6.31 -1.14
C LEU A 88 -10.06 6.21 -1.23
N LYS A 89 -10.61 5.12 -0.68
CA LYS A 89 -12.06 4.90 -0.53
C LYS A 89 -12.42 4.75 0.94
N GLU A 90 -13.54 5.32 1.34
CA GLU A 90 -14.20 5.00 2.61
C GLU A 90 -14.65 3.54 2.53
N GLN A 91 -13.86 2.67 3.16
CA GLN A 91 -14.02 1.23 3.10
C GLN A 91 -13.35 0.62 4.32
N ASN A 92 -14.05 -0.27 5.00
CA ASN A 92 -13.50 -1.05 6.10
C ASN A 92 -12.65 -2.21 5.54
N ILE A 93 -11.42 -2.36 6.03
CA ILE A 93 -10.49 -3.37 5.52
C ILE A 93 -10.93 -4.81 5.83
N MET A 94 -11.66 -5.01 6.95
CA MET A 94 -12.21 -6.30 7.32
C MET A 94 -13.45 -6.68 6.51
N GLU A 95 -14.18 -5.71 5.95
CA GLU A 95 -15.22 -6.00 4.97
C GLU A 95 -14.64 -6.52 3.67
N LEU A 96 -13.49 -5.99 3.23
CA LEU A 96 -12.75 -6.51 2.07
C LEU A 96 -12.20 -7.93 2.34
N TYR A 97 -11.63 -8.15 3.52
CA TYR A 97 -11.10 -9.44 3.94
C TYR A 97 -12.16 -10.55 3.92
N ARG A 98 -13.40 -10.24 4.33
CA ARG A 98 -14.52 -11.20 4.41
C ARG A 98 -15.23 -11.44 3.08
N GLN A 99 -14.87 -10.73 2.01
CA GLN A 99 -15.48 -10.96 0.71
C GLN A 99 -15.19 -12.39 0.23
N PRO A 100 -16.18 -13.10 -0.35
CA PRO A 100 -15.99 -14.48 -0.80
C PRO A 100 -15.12 -14.59 -2.06
N GLN A 101 -14.73 -13.46 -2.64
CA GLN A 101 -13.87 -13.37 -3.82
C GLN A 101 -12.89 -12.20 -3.66
N PRO A 102 -11.70 -12.27 -4.27
CA PRO A 102 -10.71 -11.20 -4.18
C PRO A 102 -11.20 -9.91 -4.84
N MET A 103 -11.25 -8.82 -4.08
CA MET A 103 -11.60 -7.50 -4.58
C MET A 103 -10.39 -6.84 -5.26
N LYS A 104 -10.07 -7.29 -6.47
CA LYS A 104 -8.84 -6.94 -7.21
C LYS A 104 -8.46 -5.45 -7.21
N PRO A 105 -9.39 -4.48 -7.38
CA PRO A 105 -9.04 -3.05 -7.33
C PRO A 105 -8.46 -2.56 -6.00
N PHE A 106 -8.69 -3.27 -4.90
CA PHE A 106 -8.16 -2.96 -3.57
C PHE A 106 -6.92 -3.80 -3.21
N LEU A 107 -6.55 -4.75 -4.06
CA LEU A 107 -5.47 -5.68 -3.77
C LEU A 107 -4.14 -5.20 -4.35
N PHE A 108 -3.10 -5.44 -3.55
CA PHE A 108 -1.72 -5.26 -3.95
C PHE A 108 -0.95 -6.54 -3.70
N TYR A 109 -0.07 -6.93 -4.62
CA TYR A 109 0.95 -7.91 -4.32
C TYR A 109 2.05 -7.24 -3.50
N HIS A 110 2.22 -7.73 -2.28
CA HIS A 110 3.29 -7.32 -1.38
C HIS A 110 4.48 -8.24 -1.55
N ASP A 111 5.59 -7.69 -2.02
CA ASP A 111 6.88 -8.36 -2.05
C ASP A 111 7.87 -7.70 -1.11
N ARG A 112 8.81 -8.47 -0.58
CA ARG A 112 9.82 -8.00 0.38
C ARG A 112 11.20 -8.39 -0.08
N SER A 113 11.98 -7.39 -0.49
CA SER A 113 13.40 -7.54 -0.80
C SER A 113 14.25 -7.01 0.36
N GLY A 114 14.73 -7.91 1.21
CA GLY A 114 15.55 -7.56 2.38
C GLY A 114 14.80 -6.69 3.41
N ARG A 115 15.09 -5.38 3.42
CA ARG A 115 14.51 -4.40 4.34
C ARG A 115 13.41 -3.54 3.72
N THR A 116 13.24 -3.60 2.40
CA THR A 116 12.22 -2.82 1.68
C THR A 116 11.08 -3.73 1.24
N SER A 117 9.96 -3.09 0.96
CA SER A 117 8.78 -3.72 0.37
C SER A 117 8.26 -2.91 -0.78
N THR A 118 7.75 -3.63 -1.78
CA THR A 118 7.05 -3.10 -2.93
C THR A 118 5.59 -3.52 -2.87
N PHE A 119 4.74 -2.74 -3.53
CA PHE A 119 3.31 -2.99 -3.58
C PHE A 119 2.83 -2.82 -5.02
N GLU A 120 2.66 -3.93 -5.72
CA GLU A 120 2.18 -3.96 -7.10
C GLU A 120 0.65 -4.04 -7.14
N SER A 121 -0.03 -3.29 -7.99
CA SER A 121 -1.48 -3.40 -8.15
C SER A 121 -1.88 -4.73 -8.78
N VAL A 122 -2.84 -5.42 -8.16
CA VAL A 122 -3.45 -6.63 -8.75
C VAL A 122 -4.36 -6.29 -9.93
N ALA A 123 -5.05 -5.14 -9.89
CA ALA A 123 -5.93 -4.70 -10.97
C ALA A 123 -5.17 -4.16 -12.19
N PHE A 124 -3.96 -3.65 -11.98
CA PHE A 124 -3.11 -3.09 -13.03
C PHE A 124 -1.69 -3.69 -12.93
N PRO A 125 -1.47 -4.91 -13.46
CA PRO A 125 -0.15 -5.55 -13.46
C PRO A 125 0.97 -4.66 -13.99
N GLY A 126 2.10 -4.66 -13.28
CA GLY A 126 3.29 -3.87 -13.56
C GLY A 126 3.26 -2.46 -12.97
N TRP A 127 2.15 -2.05 -12.33
CA TRP A 127 2.02 -0.74 -11.70
C TRP A 127 2.25 -0.84 -10.19
N PHE A 128 3.23 -0.11 -9.68
CA PHE A 128 3.63 -0.15 -8.27
C PHE A 128 3.27 1.14 -7.56
N ILE A 129 2.88 1.05 -6.28
CA ILE A 129 2.78 2.23 -5.42
C ILE A 129 4.14 2.94 -5.41
N ALA A 130 4.14 4.26 -5.58
CA ALA A 130 5.34 5.05 -5.59
C ALA A 130 5.17 6.40 -4.90
N SER A 131 6.25 6.88 -4.28
CA SER A 131 6.47 8.27 -3.90
C SER A 131 7.42 8.94 -4.90
N CYS A 132 7.35 10.25 -5.07
CA CYS A 132 8.40 10.99 -5.78
C CYS A 132 9.64 11.16 -4.88
N SER A 133 10.82 11.11 -5.48
CA SER A 133 12.09 11.19 -4.75
C SER A 133 12.31 12.53 -4.02
N ASP A 134 11.77 13.63 -4.56
CA ASP A 134 11.91 14.98 -3.99
C ASP A 134 10.90 15.28 -2.86
N GLY A 135 9.92 14.39 -2.67
CA GLY A 135 8.87 14.46 -1.66
C GLY A 135 7.82 15.55 -1.88
N GLY A 136 6.80 15.55 -1.02
CA GLY A 136 5.69 16.51 -1.09
C GLY A 136 4.58 16.13 -2.08
N CYS A 137 4.81 15.14 -2.93
CA CYS A 137 3.84 14.66 -3.91
C CYS A 137 2.85 13.64 -3.31
N PRO A 138 1.67 13.49 -3.95
CA PRO A 138 0.80 12.34 -3.73
C PRO A 138 1.52 11.02 -3.96
N LEU A 139 1.12 10.00 -3.21
CA LEU A 139 1.39 8.63 -3.62
C LEU A 139 0.60 8.34 -4.90
N ILE A 140 1.27 7.70 -5.83
CA ILE A 140 0.71 7.29 -7.12
C ILE A 140 0.93 5.79 -7.33
N ILE A 141 0.44 5.27 -8.44
CA ILE A 141 0.97 4.04 -9.02
C ILE A 141 1.72 4.38 -10.32
N THR A 142 2.80 3.66 -10.61
CA THR A 142 3.62 3.88 -11.81
C THR A 142 4.25 2.59 -12.32
N GLN A 143 4.58 2.55 -13.61
CA GLN A 143 5.45 1.52 -14.21
C GLN A 143 6.92 2.00 -14.31
N ASP A 144 7.18 3.29 -14.09
CA ASP A 144 8.52 3.87 -14.13
C ASP A 144 9.25 3.62 -12.81
N MET A 145 10.03 2.54 -12.77
CA MET A 145 10.89 2.18 -11.65
C MET A 145 12.28 2.82 -11.88
N GLY A 146 12.44 4.08 -11.47
CA GLY A 146 13.63 4.89 -11.81
C GLY A 146 13.84 6.13 -10.92
N LYS A 147 14.79 7.00 -11.25
CA LYS A 147 15.27 8.10 -10.37
C LYS A 147 14.18 9.03 -9.82
N ALA A 148 13.11 9.28 -10.58
CA ALA A 148 12.06 10.22 -10.19
C ALA A 148 11.11 9.66 -9.11
N TYR A 149 11.00 8.34 -9.01
CA TYR A 149 10.02 7.67 -8.16
C TYR A 149 10.66 6.56 -7.32
N THR A 150 10.23 6.46 -6.07
CA THR A 150 10.64 5.41 -5.15
C THR A 150 9.49 4.44 -4.94
N THR A 151 9.74 3.16 -5.24
CA THR A 151 8.79 2.05 -5.02
C THR A 151 9.18 1.18 -3.82
N ASP A 152 10.37 1.41 -3.26
CA ASP A 152 10.93 0.69 -2.13
C ASP A 152 10.59 1.36 -0.81
N PHE A 153 9.73 0.71 -0.03
CA PHE A 153 9.27 1.22 1.26
C PHE A 153 9.83 0.39 2.42
N GLY A 154 10.50 1.06 3.35
CA GLY A 154 10.74 0.51 4.69
C GLY A 154 9.47 0.59 5.53
N PHE A 155 9.32 -0.35 6.46
CA PHE A 155 8.20 -0.35 7.39
C PHE A 155 8.63 -0.80 8.78
N THR A 156 8.00 -0.20 9.77
CA THR A 156 8.11 -0.59 11.18
C THR A 156 6.75 -1.09 11.63
N VAL A 157 6.71 -2.31 12.17
CA VAL A 157 5.49 -2.87 12.75
C VAL A 157 5.19 -2.14 14.05
N LEU A 158 3.96 -1.67 14.19
CA LEU A 158 3.43 -1.22 15.46
C LEU A 158 2.90 -2.46 16.19
N SER A 159 3.55 -2.79 17.31
CA SER A 159 3.18 -3.90 18.20
C SER A 159 1.87 -3.66 18.91
#